data_AF-A0A955CLC5-F1
#
_entry.id   AF-A0A955CLC5-F1
#
_cell.length_a   1.000
_cell.length_b   1.000
_cell.length_c   1.000
_cell.angle_alpha   90.00
_cell.angle_beta   90.00
_cell.angle_gamma   90.00
#
_symmetry.space_group_name_H-M   'P 1'
#
loop_
_entity.id
_entity.type
_entity.pdbx_description
1 polymer ?
#
loop_
_entity_poly.entity_id
_entity_poly.type
_entity_poly.pdbx_seq_one_letter_code
_entity_poly.pdbx_strand_id
1 'polypeptide(L)'
;MKIEIIGVYPIDACEPCHLFEILITDHNGVIDVGDFTQDWPGKPKSSWQVPWDERVLDATGEKDVLGPFPREIVADGDLRVVFFFHYLDFDRPLITPAGEIPVPAATDRPRRLDFLHYESPC
;
A
#
# COMPACT_ATOMS: atom_id res chain seq x y z
N MET A 1 8.68 8.02 -12.88
CA MET A 1 7.91 7.45 -11.76
C MET A 1 8.59 7.79 -10.45
N LYS A 2 7.83 8.37 -9.53
CA LYS A 2 8.22 8.61 -8.14
C LYS A 2 7.13 8.04 -7.23
N ILE A 3 7.55 7.40 -6.15
CA ILE A 3 6.68 6.79 -5.14
C ILE A 3 6.93 7.50 -3.81
N GLU A 4 5.85 7.85 -3.11
CA GLU A 4 5.88 8.49 -1.80
C GLU A 4 4.85 7.83 -0.88
N ILE A 5 5.26 7.48 0.34
CA ILE A 5 4.33 7.01 1.37
C ILE A 5 3.72 8.25 2.02
N ILE A 6 2.44 8.48 1.76
CA ILE A 6 1.69 9.62 2.31
C ILE A 6 1.35 9.38 3.77
N GLY A 7 1.02 8.14 4.12
CA GLY A 7 0.67 7.78 5.48
C GLY A 7 0.62 6.28 5.71
N VAL A 8 0.80 5.92 6.97
CA VAL A 8 0.65 4.57 7.50
C VAL A 8 -0.30 4.67 8.68
N TYR A 9 -1.42 3.97 8.60
CA TYR A 9 -2.52 4.14 9.54
C TYR A 9 -2.80 2.81 10.25
N PRO A 10 -2.88 2.78 11.59
CA PRO A 10 -3.19 1.56 12.31
C PRO A 10 -4.59 1.06 11.94
N ILE A 11 -4.75 -0.26 11.95
CA ILE A 11 -6.01 -0.96 11.72
C ILE A 11 -6.33 -1.75 12.98
N ASP A 12 -7.58 -1.65 13.44
CA ASP A 12 -8.10 -2.55 14.46
C ASP A 12 -8.44 -3.89 13.79
N ALA A 13 -7.56 -4.87 13.94
CA ALA A 13 -7.65 -6.21 13.39
C ALA A 13 -7.17 -7.23 14.41
N CYS A 14 -7.50 -8.51 14.19
CA CYS A 14 -7.04 -9.61 15.03
C CYS A 14 -5.52 -9.87 14.95
N GLU A 15 -4.87 -9.35 13.90
CA GLU A 15 -3.42 -9.42 13.69
C GLU A 15 -2.87 -8.01 13.44
N PRO A 16 -1.57 -7.75 13.71
CA PRO A 16 -0.95 -6.46 13.43
C PRO A 16 -1.12 -6.08 11.95
N CYS A 17 -1.84 -4.99 11.70
CA CYS A 17 -2.19 -4.55 10.36
C CYS A 17 -2.16 -3.02 10.27
N HIS A 18 -1.70 -2.51 9.14
CA HIS A 18 -1.70 -1.09 8.83
C HIS A 18 -2.27 -0.85 7.43
N LEU A 19 -2.99 0.24 7.25
CA LEU A 19 -3.36 0.77 5.95
C LEU A 19 -2.24 1.69 5.46
N PHE A 20 -1.65 1.35 4.31
CA PHE A 20 -0.75 2.23 3.58
C PHE A 20 -1.54 3.13 2.65
N GLU A 21 -1.08 4.36 2.51
CA GLU A 21 -1.44 5.25 1.42
C GLU A 21 -0.20 5.73 0.70
N ILE A 22 -0.14 5.44 -0.60
CA ILE A 22 1.00 5.71 -1.46
C ILE A 22 0.56 6.62 -2.59
N LEU A 23 1.32 7.69 -2.82
CA LEU A 23 1.20 8.53 -4.01
C LEU A 23 2.20 8.06 -5.05
N ILE A 24 1.71 7.82 -6.26
CA ILE A 24 2.52 7.45 -7.42
C ILE A 24 2.38 8.59 -8.44
N THR A 25 3.50 9.15 -8.85
CA THR A 25 3.58 10.26 -9.82
C THR A 25 4.48 9.91 -10.98
N ASP A 26 4.26 10.54 -12.13
CA ASP A 26 5.02 10.33 -13.37
C ASP A 26 5.14 8.84 -13.76
N HIS A 27 4.07 8.06 -13.54
CA HIS A 27 4.04 6.67 -13.96
C HIS A 27 3.57 6.55 -15.41
N ASN A 28 4.22 5.65 -16.15
CA ASN A 28 3.85 5.26 -17.50
C ASN A 28 4.19 3.78 -17.64
N GLY A 29 3.18 2.91 -17.60
CA GLY A 29 3.35 1.46 -17.67
C GLY A 29 2.38 0.67 -16.78
N VAL A 30 2.89 -0.45 -16.25
CA VAL A 30 2.18 -1.35 -15.35
C VAL A 30 2.87 -1.32 -13.99
N ILE A 31 2.08 -1.24 -12.92
CA ILE A 31 2.55 -1.43 -11.54
C ILE A 31 1.92 -2.70 -10.99
N ASP A 32 2.74 -3.68 -10.61
CA ASP A 32 2.28 -4.79 -9.77
C ASP A 32 2.29 -4.32 -8.31
N VAL A 33 1.11 -4.23 -7.71
CA VAL A 33 0.97 -3.85 -6.30
C VAL A 33 1.61 -4.91 -5.39
N GLY A 34 1.72 -6.16 -5.84
CA GLY A 34 2.45 -7.22 -5.13
C GLY A 34 3.95 -6.96 -4.97
N ASP A 35 4.53 -6.01 -5.72
CA ASP A 35 5.94 -5.62 -5.56
C ASP A 35 6.18 -4.64 -4.40
N PHE A 36 5.12 -4.13 -3.75
CA PHE A 36 5.25 -3.36 -2.51
C PHE A 36 5.36 -4.32 -1.33
N THR A 37 6.56 -4.53 -0.78
CA THR A 37 6.80 -5.60 0.19
C THR A 37 7.87 -5.23 1.21
N GLN A 38 8.07 -6.06 2.22
CA GLN A 38 9.23 -6.01 3.09
C GLN A 38 9.98 -7.34 3.03
N ASP A 39 11.29 -7.27 3.11
CA ASP A 39 12.10 -8.47 3.18
C ASP A 39 11.80 -9.25 4.46
N TRP A 40 11.68 -10.57 4.33
CA TRP A 40 11.67 -11.46 5.48
C TRP A 40 12.96 -12.28 5.50
N PRO A 41 13.95 -11.91 6.33
CA PRO A 41 15.25 -12.57 6.35
C PRO A 41 15.14 -14.08 6.56
N GLY A 42 15.84 -14.82 5.69
CA GLY A 42 15.86 -16.28 5.74
C GLY A 42 14.62 -16.95 5.18
N LYS A 43 13.67 -16.21 4.60
CA LYS A 43 12.50 -16.75 3.89
C LYS A 43 12.58 -16.44 2.39
N PRO A 44 12.07 -17.33 1.51
CA PRO A 44 11.96 -17.03 0.09
C PRO A 44 10.99 -15.86 -0.14
N LYS A 45 11.18 -15.09 -1.23
CA LYS A 45 10.31 -13.94 -1.59
C LYS A 45 8.83 -14.32 -1.65
N SER A 46 8.51 -15.55 -2.05
CA SER A 46 7.13 -16.07 -2.09
C SER A 46 6.47 -16.22 -0.71
N SER A 47 7.22 -16.02 0.38
CA SER A 47 6.71 -16.00 1.76
C SER A 47 6.68 -14.61 2.37
N TRP A 48 7.10 -13.57 1.63
CA TRP A 48 7.10 -12.20 2.13
C TRP A 48 5.67 -11.65 2.15
N GLN A 49 5.43 -10.71 3.06
CA GLN A 49 4.15 -10.03 3.14
C GLN A 49 3.97 -9.15 1.90
N VAL A 50 2.77 -9.18 1.34
CA VAL A 50 2.38 -8.37 0.19
C VAL A 50 1.11 -7.61 0.54
N PRO A 51 0.73 -6.61 -0.26
CA PRO A 51 -0.48 -5.85 -0.04
C PRO A 51 -1.72 -6.74 -0.04
N TRP A 52 -2.71 -6.31 0.75
CA TRP A 52 -4.01 -6.94 0.87
C TRP A 52 -5.11 -5.92 0.62
N ASP A 53 -6.16 -6.36 -0.09
CA ASP A 53 -7.37 -5.58 -0.36
C ASP A 53 -7.06 -4.20 -0.94
N GLU A 54 -6.26 -4.22 -2.01
CA GLU A 54 -5.73 -3.00 -2.63
C GLU A 54 -6.86 -2.22 -3.32
N ARG A 55 -6.75 -0.90 -3.29
CA ARG A 55 -7.63 0.03 -4.00
C ARG A 55 -6.80 1.08 -4.70
N VAL A 56 -7.27 1.50 -5.87
CA VAL A 56 -6.70 2.65 -6.57
C VAL A 56 -7.62 3.82 -6.36
N LEU A 57 -7.07 4.90 -5.82
CA LEU A 57 -7.77 6.17 -5.67
C LEU A 57 -7.24 7.18 -6.69
N ASP A 58 -8.03 8.22 -6.96
CA ASP A 58 -7.55 9.39 -7.68
C ASP A 58 -6.39 10.09 -6.93
N ALA A 59 -5.72 11.04 -7.59
CA ALA A 59 -4.59 11.79 -7.01
C ALA A 59 -4.92 12.51 -5.69
N THR A 60 -6.20 12.82 -5.44
CA THR A 60 -6.66 13.45 -4.19
C THR A 60 -6.88 12.44 -3.06
N GLY A 61 -7.09 11.18 -3.41
CA GLY A 61 -7.39 10.10 -2.48
C GLY A 61 -8.82 10.14 -1.94
N GLU A 62 -9.75 10.71 -2.72
CA GLU A 62 -11.17 10.84 -2.34
C GLU A 62 -12.07 9.83 -3.04
N LYS A 63 -11.66 9.31 -4.21
CA LYS A 63 -12.50 8.45 -5.04
C LYS A 63 -11.74 7.20 -5.47
N ASP A 64 -12.37 6.05 -5.28
CA ASP A 64 -11.95 4.80 -5.91
C ASP A 64 -12.18 4.88 -7.42
N VAL A 65 -11.15 4.56 -8.20
CA VAL A 65 -11.15 4.68 -9.67
C VAL A 65 -10.95 3.36 -10.39
N LEU A 66 -10.49 2.29 -9.71
CA LEU A 66 -10.22 1.01 -10.35
C LEU A 66 -10.85 -0.20 -9.63
N GLY A 67 -11.58 0.03 -8.53
CA GLY A 67 -12.21 -1.02 -7.75
C GLY A 67 -11.20 -1.86 -6.94
N PRO A 68 -11.68 -2.90 -6.25
CA PRO A 68 -10.86 -3.71 -5.36
C PRO A 68 -9.94 -4.70 -6.10
N PHE A 69 -8.75 -4.94 -5.54
CA PHE A 69 -7.79 -5.97 -5.97
C PHE A 69 -7.28 -5.85 -7.43
N PRO A 70 -6.83 -4.67 -7.89
CA PRO A 70 -6.35 -4.50 -9.26
C PRO A 70 -5.17 -5.44 -9.62
N ARG A 71 -4.34 -5.81 -8.63
CA ARG A 71 -3.02 -6.47 -8.75
C ARG A 71 -2.06 -5.74 -9.67
N GLU A 72 -2.42 -5.58 -10.95
CA GLU A 72 -1.73 -4.74 -11.92
C GLU A 72 -2.52 -3.44 -12.16
N ILE A 73 -1.86 -2.30 -11.97
CA ILE A 73 -2.45 -0.98 -12.23
C ILE A 73 -1.87 -0.47 -13.55
N VAL A 74 -2.75 -0.21 -14.51
CA VAL A 74 -2.45 0.51 -15.76
C VAL A 74 -3.10 1.87 -15.66
N ALA A 75 -2.30 2.91 -15.45
CA ALA A 75 -2.81 4.26 -15.29
C ALA A 75 -1.81 5.29 -15.80
N ASP A 76 -2.34 6.30 -16.48
CA ASP A 76 -1.60 7.47 -16.95
C ASP A 76 -1.80 8.62 -15.96
N GLY A 77 -0.70 9.15 -15.41
CA GLY A 77 -0.71 10.30 -14.51
C GLY A 77 -0.59 9.93 -13.03
N ASP A 78 -1.02 10.86 -12.18
CA ASP A 78 -0.89 10.74 -10.73
C ASP A 78 -2.07 9.98 -10.13
N LEU A 79 -1.77 9.03 -9.27
CA LEU A 79 -2.77 8.21 -8.58
C LEU A 79 -2.32 7.89 -7.17
N ARG A 80 -3.27 7.46 -6.35
CA ARG A 80 -2.96 6.89 -5.04
C ARG A 80 -3.30 5.42 -5.01
N VAL A 81 -2.45 4.65 -4.35
CA VAL A 81 -2.72 3.25 -4.04
C VAL A 81 -2.84 3.14 -2.54
N VAL A 82 -3.90 2.49 -2.09
CA VAL A 82 -4.08 2.15 -0.68
C VAL A 82 -4.19 0.64 -0.56
N PHE A 83 -3.61 0.09 0.49
CA PHE A 83 -3.66 -1.35 0.76
C PHE A 83 -3.39 -1.62 2.23
N PHE A 84 -3.88 -2.76 2.72
CA PHE A 84 -3.52 -3.25 4.04
C PHE A 84 -2.24 -4.06 3.99
N PHE A 85 -1.43 -3.95 5.03
CA PHE A 85 -0.16 -4.64 5.15
C PHE A 85 0.00 -5.22 6.55
N HIS A 86 0.16 -6.54 6.62
CA HIS A 86 0.27 -7.28 7.87
C HIS A 86 1.72 -7.37 8.33
N TYR A 87 1.90 -7.41 9.65
CA TYR A 87 3.20 -7.64 10.28
C TYR A 87 4.30 -6.65 9.85
N LEU A 88 3.92 -5.39 9.63
CA LEU A 88 4.83 -4.30 9.28
C LEU A 88 5.95 -4.15 10.31
N ASP A 89 7.20 -4.08 9.83
CA ASP A 89 8.38 -3.73 10.61
C ASP A 89 8.81 -2.28 10.27
N PHE A 90 8.67 -1.37 11.23
CA PHE A 90 9.00 0.05 11.04
C PHE A 90 10.51 0.32 10.95
N ASP A 91 11.36 -0.61 11.38
CA ASP A 91 12.82 -0.47 11.29
C ASP A 91 13.36 -0.87 9.90
N ARG A 92 12.47 -1.29 8.98
CA ARG A 92 12.80 -1.71 7.63
C ARG A 92 12.12 -0.83 6.59
N PRO A 93 12.76 -0.58 5.44
CA PRO A 93 12.10 0.11 4.35
C PRO A 93 11.02 -0.75 3.72
N LEU A 94 10.04 -0.10 3.09
CA LEU A 94 9.18 -0.74 2.10
C LEU A 94 9.96 -0.86 0.79
N ILE A 95 10.08 -2.06 0.27
CA ILE A 95 10.57 -2.32 -1.08
C ILE A 95 9.45 -1.94 -2.05
N THR A 96 9.76 -1.10 -3.04
CA THR A 96 8.79 -0.66 -4.05
C THR A 96 9.39 -0.78 -5.45
N PRO A 97 8.59 -0.68 -6.52
CA PRO A 97 9.10 -0.59 -7.89
C PRO A 97 10.07 0.58 -8.15
N ALA A 98 10.06 1.62 -7.30
CA ALA A 98 10.98 2.75 -7.38
C ALA A 98 12.22 2.62 -6.47
N GLY A 99 12.37 1.49 -5.77
CA GLY A 99 13.42 1.25 -4.79
C GLY A 99 12.90 1.19 -3.35
N GLU A 100 13.83 1.19 -2.40
CA GLU A 100 13.53 1.13 -0.97
C GLU A 100 13.12 2.51 -0.44
N ILE A 101 12.01 2.56 0.31
CA ILE A 101 11.48 3.79 0.91
C ILE A 101 11.33 3.58 2.42
N PRO A 102 11.95 4.41 3.28
CA PRO A 102 11.75 4.34 4.72
C PRO A 102 10.26 4.49 5.08
N VAL A 103 9.78 3.62 5.95
CA VAL A 103 8.40 3.66 6.42
C VAL A 103 8.25 4.76 7.46
N PRO A 104 7.33 5.73 7.29
CA PRO A 104 7.10 6.76 8.28
C PRO A 104 6.43 6.17 9.53
N ALA A 105 6.52 6.89 10.65
CA ALA A 105 5.77 6.53 11.85
C ALA A 105 4.26 6.54 11.57
N ALA A 106 3.54 5.60 12.21
CA ALA A 106 2.09 5.53 12.05
C ALA A 106 1.39 6.78 12.59
N THR A 107 0.31 7.19 11.93
CA THR A 107 -0.53 8.32 12.31
C THR A 107 -2.01 7.94 12.33
N ASP A 108 -2.85 8.79 12.90
CA ASP A 108 -4.30 8.62 12.80
C ASP A 108 -4.76 8.64 11.34
N ARG A 109 -5.78 7.83 11.03
CA ARG A 109 -6.35 7.76 9.69
C ARG A 109 -7.12 9.05 9.37
N PRO A 110 -6.91 9.66 8.19
CA PRO A 110 -7.73 10.78 7.76
C PRO A 110 -9.14 10.32 7.43
N ARG A 111 -10.15 11.09 7.88
CA ARG A 111 -11.59 10.75 7.72
C ARG A 111 -12.02 10.42 6.29
N ARG A 112 -11.35 10.99 5.28
CA ARG A 112 -11.64 10.70 3.87
C ARG A 112 -11.40 9.23 3.51
N LEU A 113 -10.63 8.48 4.31
CA LEU A 113 -10.35 7.06 4.13
C LEU A 113 -11.24 6.16 5.01
N ASP A 114 -12.24 6.71 5.72
CA ASP A 114 -13.10 5.93 6.63
C ASP A 114 -13.95 4.88 5.89
N PHE A 115 -14.13 5.03 4.57
CA PHE A 115 -14.82 4.06 3.71
C PHE A 115 -14.01 2.79 3.45
N LEU A 116 -12.71 2.79 3.77
CA LEU A 116 -11.84 1.62 3.66
C LEU A 116 -11.96 0.80 4.93
N HIS A 117 -12.72 -0.29 4.82
CA HIS A 117 -12.92 -1.26 5.89
C HIS A 117 -12.00 -2.45 5.64
N TYR A 118 -11.25 -2.84 6.68
CA TYR A 118 -10.44 -4.04 6.61
C TYR A 118 -11.34 -5.27 6.75
N GLU A 119 -11.28 -6.16 5.77
CA GLU A 119 -11.89 -7.48 5.83
C GLU A 119 -10.78 -8.52 6.03
N SER A 120 -10.83 -9.21 7.19
CA SER A 120 -9.86 -10.26 7.49
C SER A 120 -9.90 -11.35 6.41
N PRO A 121 -8.73 -11.81 5.91
CA PRO A 121 -8.66 -13.06 5.16
C PRO A 121 -9.17 -14.18 6.07
N CYS A 122 -10.36 -14.71 5.76
CA CYS A 122 -10.97 -15.83 6.47
C CYS A 122 -10.31 -17.15 6.06
#